data_AF-A0A086YZP1-F1
#
_entry.id   AF-A0A086YZP1-F1
#
_cell.length_a   1.000
_cell.length_b   1.000
_cell.length_c   1.000
_cell.angle_alpha   90.00
_cell.angle_beta   90.00
_cell.angle_gamma   90.00
#
_symmetry.space_group_name_H-M   'P 1'
#
loop_
_entity.id
_entity.type
_entity.pdbx_description
1 polymer ?
#
loop_
_entity_poly.entity_id
_entity_poly.type
_entity_poly.pdbx_seq_one_letter_code
_entity_poly.pdbx_strand_id
1 'polypeptide(L)'
;MTNERKEDGDKGRSGSHEYINTVAAVAIAPSGAGEELSKYVAQAVGVIRDSGLKNETNAMFTNIEGDLDDVLRVVRDAALRLASQGHRTGVSLKLDIRPGFRNQMERKPQLVDELLSGQAQSER
;
A
#
# COMPACT_ATOMS: atom_id res chain seq x y z
N MET A 1 -1.07 49.12 -15.36
CA MET A 1 -1.21 48.59 -13.99
C MET A 1 -1.34 47.08 -14.10
N THR A 2 -0.19 46.40 -14.11
CA THR A 2 -0.08 44.94 -14.23
C THR A 2 -0.22 44.35 -12.84
N ASN A 3 -1.23 43.49 -12.65
CA ASN A 3 -1.53 42.88 -11.36
C ASN A 3 -0.58 41.71 -11.11
N GLU A 4 0.27 41.83 -10.10
CA GLU A 4 1.23 40.83 -9.64
C GLU A 4 0.48 39.65 -9.03
N ARG A 5 0.65 38.45 -9.62
CA ARG A 5 0.22 37.21 -8.99
C ARG A 5 1.22 36.89 -7.87
N LYS A 6 0.72 36.82 -6.63
CA LYS A 6 1.48 36.25 -5.52
C LYS A 6 1.71 34.77 -5.78
N GLU A 7 2.98 34.42 -5.97
CA GLU A 7 3.48 33.05 -5.88
C GLU A 7 3.57 32.70 -4.39
N ASP A 8 2.54 32.03 -3.85
CA ASP A 8 2.68 31.35 -2.57
C ASP A 8 3.46 30.06 -2.83
N GLY A 9 4.76 30.16 -2.59
CA GLY A 9 5.74 29.10 -2.79
C GLY A 9 5.50 27.91 -1.86
N ASP A 10 5.21 26.76 -2.47
CA ASP A 10 5.46 25.44 -1.90
C ASP A 10 6.98 25.23 -1.78
N LYS A 11 7.57 25.80 -0.73
CA LYS A 11 8.96 25.54 -0.34
C LYS A 11 8.98 24.27 0.52
N GLY A 12 9.18 23.10 -0.08
CA GLY A 12 9.53 21.95 0.75
C GLY A 12 9.53 20.53 0.18
N ARG A 13 10.24 20.24 -0.92
CA ARG A 13 11.11 19.03 -1.02
C ARG A 13 12.00 19.11 -2.27
N SER A 14 13.12 19.83 -2.14
CA SER A 14 14.24 19.71 -3.08
C SER A 14 15.12 18.55 -2.63
N GLY A 15 14.90 17.39 -3.25
CA GLY A 15 15.75 16.21 -3.13
C GLY A 15 15.24 15.18 -4.13
N SER A 16 16.10 14.72 -5.03
CA SER A 16 15.77 13.60 -5.92
C SER A 16 15.52 12.38 -5.05
N HIS A 17 14.25 12.09 -4.73
CA HIS A 17 13.90 10.88 -4.00
C HIS A 17 14.15 9.69 -4.93
N GLU A 18 15.07 8.82 -4.54
CA GLU A 18 15.29 7.57 -5.25
C GLU A 18 14.05 6.70 -5.10
N TYR A 19 13.49 6.20 -6.21
CA TYR A 19 12.36 5.29 -6.15
C TYR A 19 12.77 3.98 -5.47
N ILE A 20 12.16 3.66 -4.34
CA ILE A 20 12.41 2.41 -3.61
C ILE A 20 11.15 1.55 -3.67
N ASN A 21 11.17 0.57 -4.59
CA ASN A 21 10.05 -0.34 -4.75
C ASN A 21 9.77 -1.09 -3.45
N THR A 22 8.52 -1.05 -3.05
CA THR A 22 8.05 -1.69 -1.83
C THR A 22 6.77 -2.46 -2.12
N VAL A 23 6.74 -3.73 -1.74
CA VAL A 23 5.49 -4.50 -1.64
C VAL A 23 5.06 -4.53 -0.19
N ALA A 24 3.87 -4.01 0.09
CA ALA A 24 3.24 -4.05 1.39
C ALA A 24 2.12 -5.08 1.41
N ALA A 25 1.98 -5.80 2.52
CA ALA A 25 0.73 -6.45 2.89
C ALA A 25 0.16 -5.71 4.11
N VAL A 26 -1.03 -5.14 3.97
CA VAL A 26 -1.66 -4.32 5.02
C VAL A 26 -3.06 -4.81 5.38
N ALA A 27 -3.36 -4.85 6.68
CA ALA A 27 -4.70 -5.04 7.21
C ALA A 27 -5.01 -3.91 8.19
N ILE A 28 -6.15 -3.25 8.00
CA ILE A 28 -6.58 -2.08 8.79
C ILE A 28 -8.00 -2.34 9.27
N ALA A 29 -8.21 -2.28 10.58
CA ALA A 29 -9.52 -2.51 11.18
C ALA A 29 -9.69 -1.71 12.48
N PRO A 30 -10.91 -1.28 12.81
CA PRO A 30 -11.19 -0.69 14.10
C PRO A 30 -11.27 -1.79 15.17
N SER A 31 -10.85 -1.46 16.38
CA SER A 31 -11.05 -2.29 17.58
C SER A 31 -12.36 -1.92 18.26
N GLY A 32 -13.10 -2.92 18.74
CA GLY A 32 -14.32 -2.70 19.54
C GLY A 32 -15.54 -2.22 18.74
N ALA A 33 -15.54 -2.35 17.41
CA ALA A 33 -16.64 -1.92 16.53
C ALA A 33 -17.68 -3.02 16.23
N GLY A 34 -17.69 -4.10 17.02
CA GLY A 34 -18.52 -5.29 16.81
C GLY A 34 -17.77 -6.43 16.11
N GLU A 35 -18.49 -7.53 15.84
CA GLU A 35 -17.93 -8.72 15.17
C GLU A 35 -17.80 -8.53 13.66
N GLU A 36 -18.74 -7.82 13.05
CA GLU A 36 -18.73 -7.62 11.60
C GLU A 36 -18.06 -6.29 11.21
N LEU A 37 -16.91 -6.40 10.55
CA LEU A 37 -16.01 -5.30 10.25
C LEU A 37 -15.99 -4.90 8.76
N SER A 38 -16.70 -5.64 7.89
CA SER A 38 -16.67 -5.44 6.43
C SER A 38 -16.89 -4.00 5.99
N LYS A 39 -17.80 -3.26 6.63
CA LYS A 39 -18.07 -1.84 6.31
C LYS A 39 -16.89 -0.92 6.59
N TYR A 40 -16.09 -1.20 7.61
CA TYR A 40 -14.92 -0.40 7.96
C TYR A 40 -13.73 -0.79 7.09
N VAL A 41 -13.53 -2.09 6.86
CA VAL A 41 -12.50 -2.61 5.95
C VAL A 41 -12.70 -2.02 4.54
N ALA A 42 -13.95 -1.97 4.05
CA ALA A 42 -14.27 -1.37 2.75
C ALA A 42 -13.85 0.11 2.64
N GLN A 43 -13.94 0.89 3.72
CA GLN A 43 -13.52 2.29 3.72
C GLN A 43 -11.99 2.44 3.62
N ALA A 44 -11.24 1.60 4.33
CA ALA A 44 -9.78 1.60 4.26
C ALA A 44 -9.30 1.14 2.87
N VAL A 45 -9.89 0.06 2.34
CA VAL A 45 -9.60 -0.45 0.99
C VAL A 45 -9.97 0.58 -0.09
N GLY A 46 -11.05 1.34 0.09
CA GLY A 46 -11.40 2.44 -0.80
C GLY A 46 -10.26 3.45 -0.96
N VAL A 47 -9.68 3.92 0.16
CA VAL A 47 -8.53 4.84 0.13
C VAL A 47 -7.33 4.24 -0.60
N ILE A 48 -7.06 2.93 -0.42
CA ILE A 48 -5.97 2.25 -1.10
C ILE A 48 -6.21 2.23 -2.62
N ARG A 49 -7.43 1.92 -3.07
CA ARG A 49 -7.78 1.89 -4.50
C ARG A 49 -7.73 3.27 -5.14
N ASP A 50 -8.23 4.29 -4.44
CA ASP A 50 -8.24 5.68 -4.91
C ASP A 50 -6.83 6.27 -5.03
N SER A 51 -5.82 5.66 -4.40
CA SER A 51 -4.43 6.10 -4.50
C SER A 51 -3.80 5.95 -5.88
N GLY A 52 -4.38 5.11 -6.75
CA GLY A 52 -3.80 4.74 -8.04
C GLY A 52 -2.58 3.82 -7.96
N LEU A 53 -2.10 3.47 -6.76
CA LEU A 53 -1.06 2.45 -6.61
C LEU A 53 -1.59 1.08 -6.99
N LYS A 54 -0.68 0.24 -7.49
CA LYS A 54 -0.96 -1.15 -7.75
C LYS A 54 -1.36 -1.85 -6.46
N ASN A 55 -2.51 -2.52 -6.46
CA ASN A 55 -3.04 -3.16 -5.27
C ASN A 55 -3.88 -4.39 -5.58
N GLU A 56 -4.02 -5.27 -4.59
CA GLU A 56 -4.82 -6.49 -4.65
C GLU A 56 -5.39 -6.78 -3.25
N THR A 57 -6.71 -6.78 -3.10
CA THR A 57 -7.36 -7.17 -1.85
C THR A 57 -7.65 -8.67 -1.85
N ASN A 58 -7.19 -9.38 -0.82
CA ASN A 58 -7.47 -10.78 -0.57
C ASN A 58 -8.14 -10.97 0.81
N ALA A 59 -8.34 -12.22 1.21
CA ALA A 59 -9.09 -12.56 2.43
C ALA A 59 -8.46 -12.03 3.72
N MET A 60 -7.14 -11.85 3.77
CA MET A 60 -6.41 -11.50 4.99
C MET A 60 -5.78 -10.12 4.95
N PHE A 61 -5.40 -9.65 3.76
CA PHE A 61 -4.66 -8.39 3.56
C PHE A 61 -5.08 -7.71 2.26
N THR A 62 -4.72 -6.44 2.14
CA THR A 62 -4.55 -5.78 0.85
C THR A 62 -3.07 -5.63 0.56
N ASN A 63 -2.63 -6.18 -0.56
CA ASN A 63 -1.29 -5.98 -1.08
C ASN A 63 -1.22 -4.63 -1.80
N ILE A 64 -0.12 -3.90 -1.64
CA ILE A 64 0.14 -2.61 -2.31
C ILE A 64 1.56 -2.63 -2.85
N GLU A 65 1.78 -2.16 -4.08
CA GLU A 65 3.12 -1.98 -4.64
C GLU A 65 3.32 -0.56 -5.18
N GLY A 66 4.45 0.05 -4.82
CA GLY A 66 4.83 1.39 -5.24
C GLY A 66 6.14 1.86 -4.62
N ASP A 67 6.37 3.16 -4.68
CA ASP A 67 7.46 3.80 -3.93
C ASP A 67 7.20 3.69 -2.41
N LEU A 68 8.27 3.54 -1.62
CA LEU A 68 8.17 3.41 -0.17
C LEU A 68 7.38 4.56 0.48
N ASP A 69 7.66 5.81 0.10
CA ASP A 69 7.01 6.99 0.69
C ASP A 69 5.52 7.01 0.30
N ASP A 70 5.19 6.65 -0.94
CA ASP A 70 3.80 6.57 -1.40
C ASP A 70 3.01 5.43 -0.74
N VAL A 71 3.63 4.26 -0.58
CA VAL A 71 3.01 3.12 0.12
C VAL A 71 2.70 3.49 1.57
N LEU A 72 3.67 4.08 2.28
CA LEU A 72 3.47 4.52 3.67
C LEU A 72 2.43 5.63 3.78
N ARG A 73 2.40 6.56 2.82
CA ARG A 73 1.38 7.62 2.73
C ARG A 73 -0.02 7.01 2.60
N VAL A 74 -0.21 6.06 1.70
CA VAL A 74 -1.51 5.41 1.49
C VAL A 74 -1.95 4.60 2.70
N VAL A 75 -1.04 3.85 3.34
CA VAL A 75 -1.35 3.13 4.58
C VAL A 75 -1.78 4.08 5.70
N ARG A 76 -1.07 5.21 5.86
CA ARG A 76 -1.43 6.26 6.81
C ARG A 76 -2.82 6.81 6.52
N ASP A 77 -3.09 7.20 5.28
CA ASP A 77 -4.37 7.82 4.90
C ASP A 77 -5.54 6.84 5.09
N ALA A 78 -5.34 5.56 4.78
CA ALA A 78 -6.33 4.51 5.01
C ALA A 78 -6.58 4.25 6.50
N ALA A 79 -5.54 4.33 7.35
CA ALA A 79 -5.71 4.23 8.80
C ALA A 79 -6.44 5.46 9.38
N LEU A 80 -6.07 6.67 8.94
CA LEU A 80 -6.68 7.92 9.37
C LEU A 80 -8.16 8.01 8.96
N ARG A 81 -8.54 7.40 7.84
CA ARG A 81 -9.94 7.30 7.44
C ARG A 81 -10.82 6.69 8.53
N LEU A 82 -10.33 5.69 9.26
CA LEU A 82 -11.07 5.08 10.37
C LEU A 82 -10.82 5.81 11.70
N ALA A 83 -9.58 6.21 11.97
CA ALA A 83 -9.24 6.88 13.22
C ALA A 83 -9.97 8.23 13.39
N SER A 84 -10.17 8.98 12.29
CA SER A 84 -10.92 10.24 12.28
C SER A 84 -12.39 10.10 12.62
N GLN A 85 -12.94 8.88 12.60
CA GLN A 85 -14.32 8.57 13.02
C GLN A 85 -14.42 8.25 14.52
N GLY A 86 -13.31 8.34 15.26
CA GLY A 86 -13.25 8.07 16.70
C GLY A 86 -12.95 6.61 17.07
N HIS A 87 -12.60 5.77 16.10
CA HIS A 87 -12.23 4.38 16.37
C HIS A 87 -10.78 4.25 16.85
N ARG A 88 -10.54 3.32 17.77
CA ARG A 88 -9.19 2.78 17.99
C ARG A 88 -8.82 1.90 16.79
N THR A 89 -8.02 2.41 15.87
CA THR A 89 -7.65 1.69 14.64
C THR A 89 -6.37 0.89 14.82
N GLY A 90 -6.42 -0.41 14.52
CA GLY A 90 -5.27 -1.28 14.42
C GLY A 90 -4.77 -1.37 12.98
N VAL A 91 -3.44 -1.44 12.81
CA VAL A 91 -2.78 -1.63 11.52
C VAL A 91 -1.76 -2.76 11.66
N SER A 92 -1.90 -3.79 10.84
CA SER A 92 -0.88 -4.81 10.63
C SER A 92 -0.22 -4.54 9.28
N LEU A 93 1.06 -4.20 9.28
CA LEU A 93 1.82 -3.84 8.08
C LEU A 93 3.09 -4.67 7.99
N LYS A 94 3.27 -5.35 6.86
CA LYS A 94 4.54 -5.97 6.47
C LYS A 94 5.03 -5.33 5.19
N LEU A 95 6.32 -4.95 5.15
CA LEU A 95 6.96 -4.33 4.00
C LEU A 95 8.11 -5.21 3.51
N ASP A 96 8.18 -5.38 2.20
CA ASP A 96 9.33 -5.90 1.49
C ASP A 96 9.89 -4.76 0.64
N ILE A 97 10.99 -4.17 1.12
CA ILE A 97 11.60 -2.95 0.58
C ILE A 97 12.82 -3.37 -0.24
N ARG A 98 12.79 -3.14 -1.55
CA ARG A 98 13.81 -3.66 -2.47
C ARG A 98 14.09 -2.69 -3.64
N PRO A 99 15.14 -1.86 -3.54
CA PRO A 99 15.57 -0.98 -4.63
C PRO A 99 15.91 -1.75 -5.92
N GLY A 100 15.67 -1.12 -7.07
CA GLY A 100 16.02 -1.68 -8.39
C GLY A 100 15.06 -2.73 -8.97
N PHE A 101 13.99 -3.07 -8.27
CA PHE A 101 12.97 -4.02 -8.74
C PHE A 101 11.62 -3.34 -8.98
N ARG A 102 10.74 -3.96 -9.76
CA ARG A 102 9.34 -3.56 -10.00
C ARG A 102 8.47 -4.78 -10.26
N ASN A 103 7.14 -4.62 -10.22
CA ASN A 103 6.15 -5.68 -10.47
C ASN A 103 6.40 -6.94 -9.64
N GLN A 104 6.78 -6.75 -8.39
CA GLN A 104 7.13 -7.82 -7.48
C GLN A 104 5.90 -8.51 -6.89
N MET A 105 4.72 -7.87 -6.89
CA MET A 105 3.46 -8.53 -6.53
C MET A 105 3.15 -9.73 -7.44
N GLU A 106 3.43 -9.64 -8.75
CA GLU A 106 3.27 -10.76 -9.68
C GLU A 106 4.51 -11.63 -9.77
N ARG A 107 5.70 -11.03 -9.84
CA ARG A 107 6.92 -11.80 -10.10
C ARG A 107 7.23 -12.80 -8.99
N LYS A 108 6.91 -12.45 -7.73
CA LYS A 108 7.20 -13.31 -6.57
C LYS A 108 6.37 -14.61 -6.59
N PRO A 109 5.02 -14.58 -6.70
CA PRO A 109 4.23 -15.79 -6.91
C PRO A 109 4.67 -16.59 -8.14
N GLN A 110 4.86 -15.92 -9.28
CA GLN A 110 5.29 -16.58 -10.52
C GLN A 110 6.60 -17.37 -10.34
N LEU A 111 7.58 -16.80 -9.65
CA LEU A 111 8.85 -17.48 -9.40
C LEU A 111 8.66 -18.73 -8.53
N VAL A 112 7.76 -18.69 -7.54
CA VAL A 112 7.43 -19.87 -6.74
C VAL A 112 6.78 -20.95 -7.60
N ASP A 113 5.81 -20.58 -8.43
CA ASP A 113 5.12 -21.51 -9.33
C ASP A 113 6.08 -22.15 -10.34
N GLU A 114 6.99 -21.36 -10.93
CA GLU A 114 8.07 -21.82 -11.81
C GLU A 114 8.92 -22.90 -11.11
N LEU A 115 9.38 -22.63 -9.88
CA LEU A 115 10.22 -23.57 -9.11
C LEU A 115 9.47 -24.87 -8.78
N LEU A 116 8.21 -24.77 -8.36
CA LEU A 116 7.38 -25.94 -8.07
C LEU A 116 7.15 -26.80 -9.33
N SER A 117 6.95 -26.16 -10.49
CA SER A 117 6.79 -26.85 -11.76
C SER A 117 8.08 -27.53 -12.24
N GLY A 118 9.25 -26.93 -11.98
CA GLY A 118 10.56 -27.48 -12.31
C GLY A 118 10.99 -28.66 -11.42
N GLN A 119 10.60 -28.66 -10.14
CA GLN A 119 10.82 -29.79 -9.24
C GLN A 119 10.04 -31.04 -9.67
N ALA A 120 8.82 -30.87 -10.20
CA ALA A 120 8.00 -31.97 -10.71
C ALA A 120 8.58 -32.69 -11.95
N GLN A 121 9.56 -32.07 -12.64
CA GLN A 121 10.23 -32.66 -13.79
C GLN A 121 11.55 -33.37 -13.44
N SER A 122 12.15 -33.07 -12.27
CA SER A 122 13.40 -33.72 -11.82
C SER A 122 13.18 -35.04 -11.07
N GLU A 123 11.93 -35.36 -10.71
CA GLU A 123 11.54 -36.56 -9.95
C GLU A 123 10.83 -37.62 -10.81
N ARG A 124 10.87 -37.51 -12.14
CA ARG A 124 10.38 -38.52 -13.11
C ARG A 124 11.52 -39.07 -13.94
#